data_AF-A0A968ATB1-F1
#
_entry.id   AF-A0A968ATB1-F1
#
_cell.length_a   1.000
_cell.length_b   1.000
_cell.length_c   1.000
_cell.angle_alpha   90.00
_cell.angle_beta   90.00
_cell.angle_gamma   90.00
#
_symmetry.space_group_name_H-M   'P 1'
#
loop_
_entity.id
_entity.type
_entity.pdbx_description
1 polymer ?
#
loop_
_entity_poly.entity_id
_entity_poly.type
_entity_poly.pdbx_seq_one_letter_code
_entity_poly.pdbx_strand_id
1 'polypeptide(L)'
;MAQKQILDDSKGTKLWAFDNLRKDVLVRLMNDLSVAQKAGLSDEQCEGVKVMLAQITNTVTAIPDTIVIGRKIWRDFNRFEKVFADWNEIKGNDETTSRQRKKKLDKLRSIRHKLANKIRRNKYILDNQLDLELIKSSYEAVNELVKIAPNTFKELGKALKKYSKVMGWM
;
A
#
# COMPACT_ATOMS: atom_id res chain seq x y z
N MET A 1 -11.53 -7.58 34.41
CA MET A 1 -12.15 -6.64 33.45
C MET A 1 -11.05 -6.19 32.50
N ALA A 2 -11.16 -6.47 31.20
CA ALA A 2 -10.15 -6.01 30.24
C ALA A 2 -10.23 -4.49 30.12
N GLN A 3 -9.15 -3.79 30.47
CA GLN A 3 -9.02 -2.35 30.30
C GLN A 3 -9.22 -2.05 28.81
N LYS A 4 -10.29 -1.30 28.48
CA LYS A 4 -10.57 -0.86 27.12
C LYS A 4 -9.52 0.20 26.77
N GLN A 5 -8.36 -0.22 26.29
CA GLN A 5 -7.29 0.66 25.86
C GLN A 5 -7.88 1.67 24.87
N ILE A 6 -7.84 2.96 25.21
CA ILE A 6 -8.33 4.02 24.34
C ILE A 6 -7.35 4.09 23.17
N LEU A 7 -7.86 3.76 21.99
CA LEU A 7 -7.09 3.70 20.77
C LEU A 7 -6.94 5.12 20.21
N ASP A 8 -5.73 5.67 20.26
CA ASP A 8 -5.47 7.00 19.71
C ASP A 8 -5.14 6.92 18.22
N ASP A 9 -6.14 7.23 17.40
CA ASP A 9 -5.99 7.36 15.95
C ASP A 9 -6.05 8.82 15.44
N SER A 10 -5.72 9.76 16.32
CA SER A 10 -5.57 11.16 15.96
C SER A 10 -4.47 11.38 14.92
N LYS A 11 -4.59 12.48 14.18
CA LYS A 11 -3.61 12.88 13.17
C LYS A 11 -2.23 13.01 13.83
N GLY A 12 -1.21 12.42 13.22
CA GLY A 12 0.16 12.45 13.74
C GLY A 12 0.59 11.16 14.46
N THR A 13 -0.33 10.25 14.79
CA THR A 13 0.04 8.99 15.47
C THR A 13 0.51 7.92 14.48
N LYS A 14 1.31 6.95 14.97
CA LYS A 14 1.71 5.75 14.21
C LYS A 14 0.51 5.01 13.62
N LEU A 15 -0.56 4.92 14.40
CA LEU A 15 -1.75 4.20 14.02
C LEU A 15 -2.55 4.92 12.95
N TRP A 16 -2.64 6.25 13.04
CA TRP A 16 -3.19 7.08 11.98
C TRP A 16 -2.37 6.94 10.70
N ALA A 17 -1.05 6.99 10.80
CA ALA A 17 -0.14 6.86 9.67
C ALA A 17 -0.28 5.52 8.94
N PHE A 18 -0.30 4.42 9.70
CA PHE A 18 -0.49 3.08 9.15
C PHE A 18 -1.89 2.90 8.54
N ASP A 19 -2.94 3.43 9.18
CA ASP A 19 -4.29 3.38 8.61
C ASP A 19 -4.41 4.19 7.30
N ASN A 20 -3.60 5.24 7.12
CA ASN A 20 -3.52 5.99 5.86
C ASN A 20 -2.80 5.23 4.74
N LEU A 21 -1.80 4.39 5.03
CA LEU A 21 -1.23 3.49 4.00
C LEU A 21 -2.33 2.67 3.33
N ARG A 22 -3.26 2.17 4.15
CA ARG A 22 -4.40 1.36 3.72
C ARG A 22 -5.52 2.16 3.06
N LYS A 23 -5.89 3.32 3.63
CA LYS A 23 -7.05 4.12 3.19
C LYS A 23 -6.74 5.01 2.00
N ASP A 24 -5.52 5.50 1.87
CA ASP A 24 -5.13 6.52 0.91
C ASP A 24 -4.08 5.96 -0.06
N VAL A 25 -2.89 5.58 0.42
CA VAL A 25 -1.76 5.16 -0.45
C VAL A 25 -2.14 4.00 -1.37
N LEU A 26 -2.60 2.87 -0.83
CA LEU A 26 -2.99 1.72 -1.67
C LEU A 26 -4.19 2.02 -2.57
N VAL A 27 -5.09 2.93 -2.19
CA VAL A 27 -6.22 3.32 -3.05
C VAL A 27 -5.72 4.14 -4.22
N ARG A 28 -4.83 5.10 -3.96
CA ARG A 28 -4.26 5.97 -4.99
C ARG A 28 -3.34 5.25 -5.95
N LEU A 29 -2.55 4.29 -5.48
CA LEU A 29 -1.84 3.36 -6.34
C LEU A 29 -2.80 2.67 -7.33
N MET A 30 -3.98 2.21 -6.87
CA MET A 30 -4.96 1.60 -7.80
C MET A 30 -5.52 2.58 -8.83
N ASN A 31 -5.61 3.87 -8.50
CA ASN A 31 -6.05 4.89 -9.45
C ASN A 31 -4.96 5.15 -10.49
N ASP A 32 -3.71 5.30 -10.06
CA ASP A 32 -2.57 5.49 -10.96
C ASP A 32 -2.40 4.27 -11.89
N LEU A 33 -2.50 3.04 -11.38
CA LEU A 33 -2.47 1.83 -12.21
C LEU A 33 -3.67 1.73 -13.17
N SER A 34 -4.84 2.27 -12.78
CA SER A 34 -6.00 2.31 -13.67
C SER A 34 -5.78 3.26 -14.85
N VAL A 35 -5.07 4.38 -14.64
CA VAL A 35 -4.68 5.30 -15.70
C VAL A 35 -3.61 4.67 -16.59
N ALA A 36 -2.63 3.99 -15.99
CA ALA A 36 -1.56 3.29 -16.70
C ALA A 36 -2.03 2.01 -17.41
N GLN A 37 -3.28 1.56 -17.23
CA GLN A 37 -3.77 0.27 -17.74
C GLN A 37 -3.53 0.08 -19.25
N LYS A 38 -3.67 1.11 -20.07
CA LYS A 38 -3.53 0.98 -21.53
C LYS A 38 -2.07 0.78 -21.96
N ALA A 39 -1.15 1.51 -21.36
CA ALA A 39 0.27 1.50 -21.74
C ALA A 39 1.13 0.54 -20.89
N GLY A 40 0.65 0.15 -19.70
CA GLY A 40 1.46 -0.50 -18.69
C GLY A 40 2.37 0.49 -17.96
N LEU A 41 3.32 -0.04 -17.21
CA LEU A 41 4.40 0.71 -16.59
C LEU A 41 5.72 0.42 -17.30
N SER A 42 6.67 1.36 -17.25
CA SER A 42 8.06 1.06 -17.58
C SER A 42 8.66 0.12 -16.54
N ASP A 43 9.78 -0.54 -16.88
CA ASP A 43 10.44 -1.45 -15.94
C ASP A 43 10.94 -0.72 -14.68
N GLU A 44 11.45 0.51 -14.82
CA GLU A 44 11.84 1.37 -13.70
C GLU A 44 10.65 1.72 -12.79
N GLN A 45 9.51 2.09 -13.37
CA GLN A 45 8.28 2.36 -12.63
C GLN A 45 7.77 1.10 -11.91
N CYS A 46 7.85 -0.06 -12.57
CA CYS A 46 7.45 -1.32 -11.98
C CYS A 46 8.34 -1.69 -10.78
N GLU A 47 9.65 -1.53 -10.93
CA GLU A 47 10.60 -1.80 -9.85
C GLU A 47 10.36 -0.87 -8.66
N GLY A 48 10.12 0.43 -8.91
CA GLY A 48 9.74 1.36 -7.85
C GLY A 48 8.46 0.95 -7.12
N VAL A 49 7.44 0.45 -7.83
CA VAL A 49 6.22 -0.08 -7.18
C VAL A 49 6.53 -1.31 -6.34
N LYS A 50 7.36 -2.25 -6.82
CA LYS A 50 7.75 -3.44 -6.05
C LYS A 50 8.50 -3.06 -4.77
N VAL A 51 9.47 -2.14 -4.86
CA VAL A 51 10.22 -1.65 -3.69
C VAL A 51 9.27 -1.01 -2.67
N MET A 52 8.35 -0.15 -3.12
CA MET A 52 7.36 0.48 -2.26
C MET A 52 6.42 -0.53 -1.59
N LEU A 53 5.95 -1.55 -2.31
CA LEU A 53 5.13 -2.62 -1.74
C LEU A 53 5.92 -3.46 -0.72
N ALA A 54 7.19 -3.79 -1.02
CA ALA A 54 8.04 -4.54 -0.11
C ALA A 54 8.27 -3.79 1.22
N GLN A 55 8.44 -2.47 1.19
CA GLN A 55 8.57 -1.67 2.42
C GLN A 55 7.29 -1.66 3.25
N ILE A 56 6.12 -1.59 2.60
CA ILE A 56 4.84 -1.72 3.29
C ILE A 56 4.71 -3.13 3.90
N THR A 57 5.13 -4.17 3.18
CA THR A 57 5.14 -5.55 3.67
C THR A 57 6.06 -5.71 4.89
N ASN A 58 7.25 -5.10 4.88
CA ASN A 58 8.20 -5.11 6.00
C ASN A 58 7.62 -4.48 7.28
N THR A 59 6.82 -3.42 7.13
CA THR A 59 6.11 -2.79 8.26
C THR A 59 5.14 -3.78 8.92
N VAL A 60 4.55 -4.69 8.14
CA VAL A 60 3.63 -5.70 8.65
C VAL A 60 4.35 -6.91 9.22
N THR A 61 5.52 -7.30 8.68
CA THR A 61 6.30 -8.43 9.22
C THR A 61 6.90 -8.16 10.59
N ALA A 62 7.05 -6.88 10.97
CA ALA A 62 7.47 -6.51 12.32
C ALA A 62 6.43 -6.89 13.40
N ILE A 63 5.20 -7.20 13.00
CA ILE A 63 4.17 -7.73 13.91
C ILE A 63 4.53 -9.19 14.24
N PRO A 64 4.71 -9.55 15.51
CA PRO A 64 5.13 -10.90 15.91
C PRO A 64 4.28 -12.02 15.29
N ASP A 65 4.95 -13.08 14.82
CA ASP A 65 4.33 -14.23 14.16
C ASP A 65 3.38 -15.05 15.05
N THR A 66 3.47 -14.87 16.37
CA THR A 66 2.52 -15.40 17.36
C THR A 66 1.14 -14.79 17.19
N ILE A 67 1.04 -13.62 16.55
CA ILE A 67 -0.20 -12.94 16.27
C ILE A 67 -0.73 -13.41 14.89
N VAL A 68 -1.73 -14.29 14.92
CA VAL A 68 -2.38 -14.87 13.72
C VAL A 68 -2.80 -13.82 12.67
N ILE A 69 -3.15 -12.59 13.10
CA ILE A 69 -3.52 -11.52 12.16
C ILE A 69 -2.32 -11.01 11.35
N GLY A 70 -1.12 -10.89 11.92
CA GLY A 70 0.08 -10.43 11.21
C GLY A 70 0.35 -11.32 9.99
N ARG A 71 0.39 -12.63 10.20
CA ARG A 71 0.54 -13.63 9.12
C ARG A 71 -0.54 -13.53 8.04
N LYS A 72 -1.79 -13.22 8.42
CA LYS A 72 -2.92 -13.05 7.49
C LYS A 72 -2.84 -11.75 6.68
N ILE A 73 -2.26 -10.69 7.22
CA ILE A 73 -2.04 -9.41 6.52
C ILE A 73 -0.84 -9.57 5.57
N TRP A 74 0.27 -10.14 6.06
CA TRP A 74 1.46 -10.46 5.25
C TRP A 74 1.12 -11.30 4.02
N ARG A 75 0.33 -12.37 4.20
CA ARG A 75 -0.10 -13.23 3.08
C ARG A 75 -0.90 -12.46 2.02
N ASP A 76 -1.73 -11.51 2.43
CA ASP A 76 -2.50 -10.71 1.49
C ASP A 76 -1.60 -9.70 0.75
N PHE A 77 -0.60 -9.11 1.42
CA PHE A 77 0.40 -8.26 0.76
C PHE A 77 1.24 -9.04 -0.25
N ASN A 78 1.77 -10.21 0.10
CA ASN A 78 2.46 -11.08 -0.85
C ASN A 78 1.58 -11.45 -2.06
N ARG A 79 0.30 -11.72 -1.82
CA ARG A 79 -0.64 -11.99 -2.92
C ARG A 79 -0.84 -10.75 -3.79
N PHE A 80 -0.88 -9.57 -3.19
CA PHE A 80 -0.98 -8.30 -3.90
C PHE A 80 0.24 -8.10 -4.81
N GLU A 81 1.46 -8.23 -4.27
CA GLU A 81 2.71 -8.13 -5.02
C GLU A 81 2.76 -9.11 -6.19
N LYS A 82 2.39 -10.38 -5.98
CA LYS A 82 2.32 -11.38 -7.06
C LYS A 82 1.35 -10.98 -8.17
N VAL A 83 0.14 -10.54 -7.82
CA VAL A 83 -0.84 -10.10 -8.83
C VAL A 83 -0.37 -8.84 -9.55
N PHE A 84 0.39 -7.96 -8.89
CA PHE A 84 0.99 -6.79 -9.51
C PHE A 84 2.09 -7.18 -10.50
N ALA A 85 2.95 -8.15 -10.15
CA ALA A 85 3.94 -8.71 -11.07
C ALA A 85 3.26 -9.27 -12.33
N ASP A 86 2.24 -10.11 -12.16
CA ASP A 86 1.44 -10.62 -13.29
C ASP A 86 0.79 -9.50 -14.13
N TRP A 87 0.39 -8.38 -13.50
CA TRP A 87 -0.19 -7.24 -14.19
C TRP A 87 0.84 -6.58 -15.11
N ASN A 88 2.10 -6.52 -14.68
CA ASN A 88 3.20 -5.90 -15.42
C ASN A 88 3.78 -6.80 -16.53
N GLU A 89 3.67 -8.12 -16.38
CA GLU A 89 4.07 -9.10 -17.41
C GLU A 89 3.18 -9.03 -18.66
N ILE A 90 1.96 -8.49 -18.54
CA ILE A 90 1.07 -8.27 -19.67
C ILE A 90 1.62 -7.12 -20.52
N LYS A 91 2.28 -7.44 -21.65
CA LYS A 91 2.86 -6.48 -22.59
C LYS A 91 1.95 -6.21 -23.78
N GLY A 92 2.08 -5.03 -24.39
CA GLY A 92 1.25 -4.58 -25.52
C GLY A 92 0.28 -3.45 -25.17
N ASN A 93 -0.35 -2.89 -26.20
CA ASN A 93 -1.17 -1.67 -26.11
C ASN A 93 -2.57 -1.85 -26.71
N ASP A 94 -2.90 -3.07 -27.14
CA ASP A 94 -4.19 -3.40 -27.74
C ASP A 94 -5.30 -3.58 -26.69
N GLU A 95 -6.54 -3.67 -27.17
CA GLU A 95 -7.74 -3.80 -26.35
C GLU A 95 -7.76 -5.12 -25.53
N THR A 96 -7.24 -6.21 -26.07
CA THR A 96 -7.15 -7.50 -25.37
C THR A 96 -6.20 -7.41 -24.20
N THR A 97 -5.01 -6.84 -24.43
CA THR A 97 -3.99 -6.60 -23.41
C THR A 97 -4.51 -5.68 -22.30
N SER A 98 -5.18 -4.58 -22.68
CA SER A 98 -5.84 -3.67 -21.73
C SER A 98 -6.89 -4.40 -20.88
N ARG A 99 -7.73 -5.26 -21.47
CA ARG A 99 -8.73 -6.07 -20.74
C ARG A 99 -8.08 -7.07 -19.78
N GLN A 100 -6.97 -7.69 -20.16
CA GLN A 100 -6.23 -8.60 -19.27
C GLN A 100 -5.66 -7.84 -18.06
N ARG A 101 -5.04 -6.67 -18.28
CA ARG A 101 -4.58 -5.79 -17.19
C ARG A 101 -5.73 -5.34 -16.30
N LYS A 102 -6.90 -4.99 -16.87
CA LYS A 102 -8.11 -4.66 -16.08
C LYS A 102 -8.50 -5.80 -15.14
N LYS A 103 -8.54 -7.04 -15.63
CA LYS A 103 -8.87 -8.22 -14.81
C LYS A 103 -7.89 -8.40 -13.64
N LYS A 104 -6.59 -8.15 -13.86
CA LYS A 104 -5.58 -8.19 -12.79
C LYS A 104 -5.75 -7.01 -11.82
N LEU A 105 -6.08 -5.82 -12.31
CA LEU A 105 -6.38 -4.65 -11.48
C LEU A 105 -7.60 -4.88 -10.57
N ASP A 106 -8.66 -5.53 -11.07
CA ASP A 106 -9.82 -5.89 -10.25
C ASP A 106 -9.47 -6.91 -9.16
N LYS A 107 -8.54 -7.84 -9.43
CA LYS A 107 -7.98 -8.73 -8.41
C LYS A 107 -7.18 -7.94 -7.36
N LEU A 108 -6.35 -6.98 -7.77
CA LEU A 108 -5.62 -6.09 -6.84
C LEU A 108 -6.58 -5.32 -5.93
N ARG A 109 -7.66 -4.74 -6.50
CA ARG A 109 -8.71 -4.06 -5.74
C ARG A 109 -9.36 -4.99 -4.71
N SER A 110 -9.70 -6.22 -5.10
CA SER A 110 -10.27 -7.22 -4.17
C SER A 110 -9.33 -7.53 -3.00
N ILE A 111 -8.04 -7.72 -3.27
CA ILE A 111 -7.02 -7.98 -2.23
C ILE A 111 -6.88 -6.75 -1.32
N ARG A 112 -6.80 -5.54 -1.89
CA ARG A 112 -6.78 -4.29 -1.13
C ARG A 112 -8.00 -4.16 -0.20
N HIS A 113 -9.20 -4.52 -0.67
CA HIS A 113 -10.40 -4.52 0.19
C HIS A 113 -10.30 -5.52 1.35
N LYS A 114 -9.67 -6.69 1.14
CA LYS A 114 -9.43 -7.67 2.22
C LYS A 114 -8.42 -7.13 3.24
N LEU A 115 -7.30 -6.58 2.78
CA LEU A 115 -6.32 -5.87 3.61
C LEU A 115 -7.00 -4.75 4.41
N ALA A 116 -7.81 -3.95 3.72
CA ALA A 116 -8.55 -2.84 4.30
C ALA A 116 -9.40 -3.27 5.50
N ASN A 117 -10.17 -4.34 5.31
CA ASN A 117 -11.04 -4.87 6.35
C ASN A 117 -10.27 -5.54 7.49
N LYS A 118 -9.21 -6.30 7.19
CA LYS A 118 -8.38 -6.96 8.20
C LYS A 118 -7.70 -5.96 9.11
N ILE A 119 -7.02 -4.96 8.55
CA ILE A 119 -6.34 -3.93 9.34
C ILE A 119 -7.35 -3.16 10.19
N ARG A 120 -8.48 -2.73 9.62
CA ARG A 120 -9.52 -2.00 10.35
C ARG A 120 -10.06 -2.79 11.56
N ARG A 121 -10.36 -4.08 11.39
CA ARG A 121 -10.92 -4.93 12.45
C ARG A 121 -9.93 -5.26 13.55
N ASN A 122 -8.63 -5.19 13.27
CA ASN A 122 -7.57 -5.58 14.20
C ASN A 122 -6.70 -4.40 14.63
N LYS A 123 -7.19 -3.16 14.44
CA LYS A 123 -6.45 -1.92 14.66
C LYS A 123 -5.82 -1.85 16.07
N TYR A 124 -6.54 -2.33 17.09
CA TYR A 124 -6.06 -2.45 18.47
C TYR A 124 -4.81 -3.33 18.61
N ILE A 125 -4.81 -4.50 17.96
CA ILE A 125 -3.69 -5.44 18.02
C ILE A 125 -2.47 -4.83 17.31
N LEU A 126 -2.72 -4.10 16.23
CA LEU A 126 -1.68 -3.49 15.41
C LEU A 126 -1.03 -2.31 16.13
N ASP A 127 -1.80 -1.45 16.80
CA ASP A 127 -1.26 -0.27 17.48
C ASP A 127 -0.09 -0.58 18.42
N ASN A 128 -0.22 -1.64 19.22
CA ASN A 128 0.82 -2.07 20.15
C ASN A 128 2.07 -2.65 19.49
N GLN A 129 2.03 -2.95 18.19
CA GLN A 129 3.10 -3.66 17.44
C GLN A 129 3.68 -2.84 16.28
N LEU A 130 3.06 -1.71 15.94
CA LEU A 130 3.53 -0.85 14.86
C LEU A 130 4.78 -0.07 15.28
N ASP A 131 5.78 -0.12 14.40
CA ASP A 131 7.00 0.67 14.47
C ASP A 131 6.86 1.92 13.59
N LEU A 132 7.08 3.09 14.17
CA LEU A 132 6.97 4.36 13.47
C LEU A 132 8.05 4.52 12.38
N GLU A 133 9.26 4.00 12.60
CA GLU A 133 10.37 4.08 11.64
C GLU A 133 10.11 3.21 10.40
N LEU A 134 9.47 2.05 10.58
CA LEU A 134 9.05 1.22 9.45
C LEU A 134 7.91 1.87 8.65
N ILE A 135 6.97 2.51 9.35
CA ILE A 135 5.92 3.30 8.69
C ILE A 135 6.55 4.46 7.90
N LYS A 136 7.52 5.16 8.49
CA LYS A 136 8.26 6.24 7.82
C LYS A 136 8.99 5.75 6.58
N SER A 137 9.72 4.65 6.69
CA SER A 137 10.38 3.98 5.55
C SER A 137 9.40 3.65 4.42
N SER A 138 8.17 3.24 4.76
CA SER A 138 7.12 3.00 3.75
C SER A 138 6.71 4.28 3.01
N TYR A 139 6.57 5.41 3.71
CA TYR A 139 6.25 6.69 3.08
C TYR A 139 7.42 7.28 2.29
N GLU A 140 8.66 7.05 2.73
CA GLU A 140 9.86 7.40 1.95
C GLU A 140 9.91 6.61 0.64
N ALA A 141 9.60 5.31 0.66
CA ALA A 141 9.51 4.53 -0.57
C ALA A 141 8.39 5.01 -1.52
N VAL A 142 7.27 5.49 -0.97
CA VAL A 142 6.23 6.16 -1.77
C VAL A 142 6.76 7.47 -2.38
N ASN A 143 7.54 8.24 -1.63
CA ASN A 143 8.16 9.47 -2.12
C ASN A 143 9.13 9.21 -3.27
N GLU A 144 10.01 8.23 -3.13
CA GLU A 144 10.96 7.85 -4.18
C GLU A 144 10.23 7.38 -5.45
N LEU A 145 9.16 6.60 -5.30
CA LEU A 145 8.33 6.21 -6.45
C LEU A 145 7.71 7.42 -7.18
N VAL A 146 7.20 8.38 -6.42
CA VAL A 146 6.60 9.60 -6.99
C VAL A 146 7.66 10.46 -7.68
N LYS A 147 8.91 10.49 -7.19
CA LYS A 147 10.02 11.18 -7.86
C LYS A 147 10.42 10.53 -9.18
N ILE A 148 10.44 9.19 -9.24
CA ILE A 148 10.77 8.44 -10.46
C ILE A 148 9.80 8.77 -11.59
N ALA A 149 8.49 8.78 -11.30
CA ALA A 149 7.48 9.02 -12.32
C ALA A 149 6.32 9.89 -11.80
N PRO A 150 6.53 11.21 -11.62
CA PRO A 150 5.54 12.09 -11.01
C PRO A 150 4.27 12.22 -11.85
N ASN A 151 4.39 12.05 -13.17
CA ASN A 151 3.25 12.08 -14.08
C ASN A 151 2.43 10.79 -14.08
N THR A 152 3.05 9.66 -13.75
CA THR A 152 2.39 8.36 -13.65
C THR A 152 1.72 8.21 -12.28
N PHE A 153 2.42 8.60 -11.22
CA PHE A 153 2.01 8.43 -9.83
C PHE A 153 1.43 9.72 -9.22
N LYS A 154 0.59 10.42 -10.00
CA LYS A 154 0.00 11.71 -9.60
C LYS A 154 -0.91 11.56 -8.39
N GLU A 155 -1.71 10.50 -8.33
CA GLU A 155 -2.57 10.28 -7.17
C GLU A 155 -1.72 9.96 -5.94
N LEU A 156 -0.74 9.06 -6.03
CA LEU A 156 0.18 8.81 -4.91
C LEU A 156 0.86 10.09 -4.40
N GLY A 157 1.29 10.99 -5.29
CA GLY A 157 1.84 12.29 -4.90
C GLY A 157 0.86 13.15 -4.08
N LYS A 158 -0.46 13.06 -4.33
CA LYS A 158 -1.48 13.74 -3.51
C LYS A 158 -1.61 13.12 -2.12
N ALA A 159 -1.56 11.78 -2.00
CA ALA A 159 -1.56 11.12 -0.70
C ALA A 159 -0.33 11.51 0.13
N LEU A 160 0.84 11.54 -0.51
CA LEU A 160 2.10 11.88 0.15
C LEU A 160 2.08 13.32 0.69
N LYS A 161 1.72 14.31 -0.12
CA LYS A 161 1.65 15.72 0.31
C LYS A 161 0.76 15.93 1.53
N LYS A 162 -0.41 15.25 1.55
CA LYS A 162 -1.34 15.30 2.69
C LYS A 162 -0.70 14.73 3.95
N TYR A 163 0.05 13.64 3.81
CA TYR A 163 0.69 12.96 4.92
C TYR A 163 1.89 13.72 5.47
N SER A 164 2.81 14.16 4.60
CA SER A 164 3.97 14.98 4.95
C SER A 164 3.59 16.20 5.79
N LYS A 165 2.52 16.89 5.39
CA LYS A 165 1.99 18.05 6.11
C LYS A 165 1.54 17.73 7.55
N VAL A 166 1.01 16.53 7.79
CA VAL A 166 0.50 16.14 9.11
C VAL A 166 1.61 15.64 10.03
N MET A 167 2.55 14.86 9.49
CA MET A 167 3.61 14.25 10.30
C MET A 167 4.85 15.15 10.47
N GLY A 168 4.98 16.21 9.67
CA GLY A 168 6.23 16.95 9.55
C GLY A 168 7.36 16.10 8.97
N TRP A 169 7.01 15.12 8.14
CA TRP A 169 7.97 14.25 7.45
C TRP A 169 8.12 14.71 6.01
N MET A 170 9.37 14.78 5.54
CA MET A 170 9.76 15.37 4.23
C MET A 170 9.49 16.88 4.15
#